data_AF-A0A7J6R5D5-F1
#
_entry.id   AF-A0A7J6R5D5-F1
#
_cell.length_a   1.000
_cell.length_b   1.000
_cell.length_c   1.000
_cell.angle_alpha   90.00
_cell.angle_beta   90.00
_cell.angle_gamma   90.00
#
_symmetry.space_group_name_H-M   'P 1'
#
loop_
_entity.id
_entity.type
_entity.pdbx_description
1 polymer ?
#
loop_
_entity_poly.entity_id
_entity_poly.type
_entity_poly.pdbx_seq_one_letter_code
_entity_poly.pdbx_strand_id
1 'polypeptide(L)'
;MLRACLPRAQYNQTQGAPLGIVVAHCKEDISWLHQDFPGVIPVGSDLAIYEKCDSTTDPDPYLPLFSSVQIKHLDDGDTRQDECSAYLTYILSNYGNFPRQILFLQGDALKHANRGLLRLILVGVSFGTVKAQFVHFNSQRLVSAQTKCRKAIYEQVFGEPLEGKLSTYCCAQFSVASSRITARPLEFYEKMARIMNEASPGECCDIVGHSTHCLIYESLWHVVFGEPPALPRRVEDASLPAFLRPLEEEAESFLPRGSKSLQEAQFVTSRYSIENS
;
A
#
# COMPACT_ATOMS: atom_id res chain seq x y z
N MET A 1 -24.57 -8.54 42.17
CA MET A 1 -25.17 -8.33 40.83
C MET A 1 -24.19 -8.86 39.79
N LEU A 2 -24.55 -9.98 39.16
CA LEU A 2 -23.74 -10.69 38.18
C LEU A 2 -23.61 -9.86 36.89
N ARG A 3 -22.38 -9.63 36.43
CA ARG A 3 -22.12 -9.18 35.05
C ARG A 3 -22.56 -10.31 34.11
N ALA A 4 -23.61 -10.07 33.35
CA ALA A 4 -24.02 -10.97 32.27
C ALA A 4 -22.91 -10.99 31.22
N CYS A 5 -22.32 -12.18 30.99
CA CYS A 5 -21.56 -12.44 29.78
C CYS A 5 -22.51 -12.31 28.59
N LEU A 6 -22.34 -11.27 27.79
CA LEU A 6 -22.96 -11.20 26.47
C LEU A 6 -22.46 -12.39 25.64
N PRO A 7 -23.34 -13.08 24.89
CA PRO A 7 -22.93 -14.19 24.05
C PRO A 7 -21.94 -13.70 22.99
N ARG A 8 -20.82 -14.42 22.83
CA ARG A 8 -19.90 -14.25 21.68
C ARG A 8 -20.74 -14.30 20.42
N ALA A 9 -20.75 -13.21 19.65
CA ALA A 9 -21.26 -13.24 18.29
C ALA A 9 -20.53 -14.37 17.55
N GLN A 10 -21.26 -15.41 17.15
CA GLN A 10 -20.72 -16.49 16.33
C GLN A 10 -20.51 -15.92 14.93
N TYR A 11 -19.36 -15.31 14.71
CA TYR A 11 -18.92 -14.98 13.37
C TYR A 11 -18.73 -16.30 12.61
N ASN A 12 -19.51 -16.52 11.56
CA ASN A 12 -19.27 -17.60 10.61
C ASN A 12 -17.91 -17.35 9.96
N GLN A 13 -16.87 -18.01 10.49
CA GLN A 13 -15.51 -17.84 9.99
C GLN A 13 -15.34 -18.56 8.65
N THR A 14 -14.60 -17.94 7.73
CA THR A 14 -14.46 -18.40 6.36
C THR A 14 -13.30 -19.40 6.22
N GLN A 15 -13.58 -20.52 5.56
CA GLN A 15 -12.58 -21.52 5.15
C GLN A 15 -11.79 -20.96 3.96
N GLY A 16 -10.64 -20.36 4.22
CA GLY A 16 -9.74 -19.74 3.22
C GLY A 16 -8.29 -19.86 3.65
N ALA A 17 -7.35 -19.45 2.79
CA ALA A 17 -5.93 -19.45 3.15
C ALA A 17 -5.65 -18.34 4.19
N PRO A 18 -4.95 -18.64 5.31
CA PRO A 18 -4.57 -17.63 6.29
C PRO A 18 -3.82 -16.45 5.68
N LEU A 19 -4.14 -15.25 6.14
CA LEU A 19 -3.55 -14.00 5.69
C LEU A 19 -2.69 -13.38 6.79
N GLY A 20 -1.60 -12.73 6.41
CA GLY A 20 -0.96 -11.72 7.26
C GLY A 20 -1.57 -10.35 6.98
N ILE A 21 -2.07 -9.66 8.00
CA ILE A 21 -2.59 -8.30 7.86
C ILE A 21 -1.69 -7.36 8.65
N VAL A 22 -1.14 -6.34 7.99
CA VAL A 22 -0.22 -5.36 8.56
C VAL A 22 -0.84 -3.98 8.42
N VAL A 23 -1.05 -3.30 9.54
CA VAL A 23 -1.65 -1.96 9.60
C VAL A 23 -0.65 -0.97 10.18
N ALA A 24 -0.36 0.09 9.43
CA ALA A 24 0.33 1.26 9.96
C ALA A 24 -0.72 2.19 10.59
N HIS A 25 -0.68 2.39 11.90
CA HIS A 25 -1.71 3.10 12.64
C HIS A 25 -1.13 4.27 13.43
N CYS A 26 -1.63 5.47 13.19
CA CYS A 26 -1.35 6.68 13.96
C CYS A 26 -2.65 7.06 14.70
N LYS A 27 -3.34 8.13 14.30
CA LYS A 27 -4.55 8.63 15.01
C LYS A 27 -5.85 8.30 14.30
N GLU A 28 -5.80 7.48 13.25
CA GLU A 28 -6.95 7.11 12.43
C GLU A 28 -7.85 6.11 13.15
N ASP A 29 -9.16 6.15 12.89
CA ASP A 29 -10.05 5.09 13.35
C ASP A 29 -9.81 3.80 12.55
N ILE A 30 -9.28 2.76 13.19
CA ILE A 30 -9.04 1.42 12.60
C ILE A 30 -10.14 0.41 12.97
N SER A 31 -11.25 0.86 13.57
CA SER A 31 -12.37 -0.01 13.91
C SER A 31 -13.05 -0.63 12.68
N TRP A 32 -12.91 0.02 11.52
CA TRP A 32 -13.37 -0.51 10.24
C TRP A 32 -12.86 -1.91 9.95
N LEU A 33 -11.66 -2.29 10.43
CA LEU A 33 -11.08 -3.60 10.15
C LEU A 33 -11.91 -4.74 10.73
N HIS A 34 -12.50 -4.57 11.92
CA HIS A 34 -13.37 -5.56 12.54
C HIS A 34 -14.86 -5.36 12.19
N GLN A 35 -15.28 -4.13 11.88
CA GLN A 35 -16.68 -3.81 11.56
C GLN A 35 -17.06 -4.11 10.10
N ASP A 36 -16.20 -3.79 9.14
CA ASP A 36 -16.51 -3.88 7.71
C ASP A 36 -16.11 -5.23 7.09
N PHE A 37 -15.25 -6.01 7.76
CA PHE A 37 -14.76 -7.30 7.27
C PHE A 37 -15.12 -8.55 8.11
N PRO A 38 -16.21 -8.58 8.90
CA PRO A 38 -16.57 -9.80 9.61
C PRO A 38 -16.90 -10.91 8.60
N GLY A 39 -16.34 -12.09 8.84
CA GLY A 39 -16.53 -13.27 7.99
C GLY A 39 -15.78 -13.24 6.65
N VAL A 40 -14.99 -12.20 6.34
CA VAL A 40 -14.13 -12.21 5.13
C VAL A 40 -12.71 -12.68 5.46
N ILE A 41 -12.28 -12.44 6.69
CA ILE A 41 -10.97 -12.82 7.22
C ILE A 41 -10.94 -14.34 7.42
N PRO A 42 -10.04 -15.08 6.77
CA PRO A 42 -9.92 -16.52 6.94
C PRO A 42 -9.49 -16.92 8.34
N VAL A 43 -9.96 -18.08 8.80
CA VAL A 43 -9.45 -18.72 10.01
C VAL A 43 -7.94 -18.89 9.90
N GLY A 44 -7.21 -18.61 10.98
CA GLY A 44 -5.75 -18.71 10.99
C GLY A 44 -5.02 -17.41 10.64
N SER A 45 -5.73 -16.35 10.24
CA SER A 45 -5.10 -15.09 9.84
C SER A 45 -4.51 -14.34 11.04
N ASP A 46 -3.41 -13.66 10.81
CA ASP A 46 -2.66 -12.88 11.81
C ASP A 46 -2.80 -11.38 11.54
N LEU A 47 -2.81 -10.59 12.60
CA LEU A 47 -2.83 -9.13 12.55
C LEU A 47 -1.59 -8.55 13.25
N ALA A 48 -0.89 -7.66 12.57
CA ALA A 48 0.17 -6.84 13.14
C ALA A 48 -0.18 -5.34 12.98
N ILE A 49 -0.37 -4.65 14.09
CA ILE A 49 -0.62 -3.21 14.15
C ILE A 49 0.67 -2.52 14.60
N TYR A 50 1.15 -1.61 13.78
CA TYR A 50 2.31 -0.78 14.07
C TYR A 50 1.82 0.60 14.47
N GLU A 51 1.85 0.88 15.77
CA GLU A 51 1.34 2.11 16.37
C GLU A 51 2.37 3.23 16.31
N LYS A 52 1.90 4.41 15.95
CA LYS A 52 2.69 5.62 15.76
C LYS A 52 1.99 6.77 16.44
N CYS A 53 2.67 7.91 16.57
CA CYS A 53 2.06 9.16 17.07
C CYS A 53 1.42 9.03 18.47
N ASP A 54 2.02 8.21 19.34
CA ASP A 54 1.51 7.87 20.68
C ASP A 54 0.09 7.28 20.69
N SER A 55 -0.29 6.58 19.63
CA SER A 55 -1.56 5.86 19.60
C SER A 55 -1.57 4.68 20.57
N THR A 56 -2.77 4.28 20.96
CA THR A 56 -3.02 3.08 21.76
C THR A 56 -4.28 2.39 21.25
N THR A 57 -4.09 1.17 20.76
CA THR A 57 -5.11 0.31 20.19
C THR A 57 -5.55 -0.68 21.23
N ASP A 58 -6.86 -0.77 21.43
CA ASP A 58 -7.44 -1.89 22.18
C ASP A 58 -7.42 -3.16 21.32
N PRO A 59 -6.71 -4.24 21.73
CA PRO A 59 -6.70 -5.49 20.98
C PRO A 59 -8.02 -6.26 21.06
N ASP A 60 -8.86 -6.04 22.09
CA ASP A 60 -10.01 -6.89 22.41
C ASP A 60 -11.00 -7.08 21.24
N PRO A 61 -11.33 -6.06 20.43
CA PRO A 61 -12.22 -6.21 19.27
C PRO A 61 -11.65 -7.14 18.17
N TYR A 62 -10.33 -7.31 18.12
CA TYR A 62 -9.64 -8.07 17.06
C TYR A 62 -9.37 -9.53 17.45
N LEU A 63 -9.23 -9.84 18.74
CA LEU A 63 -8.96 -11.19 19.25
C LEU A 63 -9.94 -12.28 18.75
N PRO A 64 -11.24 -12.01 18.54
CA PRO A 64 -12.16 -13.02 18.00
C PRO A 64 -12.00 -13.29 16.49
N LEU A 65 -11.36 -12.38 15.75
CA LEU A 65 -11.24 -12.43 14.29
C LEU A 65 -9.91 -13.00 13.81
N PHE A 66 -8.85 -12.85 14.62
CA PHE A 66 -7.49 -13.23 14.25
C PHE A 66 -6.95 -14.32 15.17
N SER A 67 -6.07 -15.16 14.64
CA SER A 67 -5.37 -16.19 15.40
C SER A 67 -4.25 -15.61 16.26
N SER A 68 -3.63 -14.52 15.80
CA SER A 68 -2.75 -13.69 16.61
C SER A 68 -2.96 -12.21 16.32
N VAL A 69 -2.83 -11.38 17.35
CA VAL A 69 -2.84 -9.92 17.25
C VAL A 69 -1.56 -9.42 17.91
N GLN A 70 -0.70 -8.79 17.12
CA GLN A 70 0.53 -8.15 17.58
C GLN A 70 0.35 -6.64 17.47
N ILE A 71 0.66 -5.93 18.55
CA ILE A 71 0.67 -4.47 18.57
C ILE A 71 2.09 -4.05 18.91
N LYS A 72 2.71 -3.23 18.06
CA LYS A 72 4.08 -2.77 18.22
C LYS A 72 4.13 -1.26 18.06
N HIS A 73 4.63 -0.57 19.08
CA HIS A 73 4.92 0.84 19.00
C HIS A 73 6.16 1.08 18.11
N LEU A 74 6.05 2.06 17.21
CA LEU A 74 7.14 2.59 16.41
C LEU A 74 7.29 4.08 16.67
N ASP A 75 8.50 4.42 17.09
CA ASP A 75 8.94 5.80 17.18
C ASP A 75 9.64 6.16 15.87
N ASP A 76 9.06 7.13 15.14
CA ASP A 76 9.64 7.70 13.92
C ASP A 76 10.66 8.81 14.24
N GLY A 77 10.82 9.17 15.52
CA GLY A 77 11.57 10.35 15.94
C GLY A 77 10.97 11.64 15.37
N ASP A 78 11.85 12.59 15.04
CA ASP A 78 11.44 13.92 14.55
C ASP A 78 10.98 13.94 13.09
N THR A 79 11.22 12.86 12.33
CA THR A 79 10.88 12.78 10.90
C THR A 79 9.86 11.68 10.68
N ARG A 80 8.65 12.05 10.27
CA ARG A 80 7.57 11.12 9.99
C ARG A 80 7.93 10.20 8.81
N GLN A 81 7.91 8.89 9.05
CA GLN A 81 8.23 7.81 8.10
C GLN A 81 7.00 6.98 7.71
N ASP A 82 5.80 7.47 8.07
CA ASP A 82 4.50 7.04 7.55
C ASP A 82 4.33 5.52 7.44
N GLU A 83 3.73 4.97 6.40
CA GLU A 83 3.54 3.52 6.26
C GLU A 83 4.87 2.77 6.11
N CYS A 84 5.90 3.44 5.62
CA CYS A 84 7.15 2.81 5.24
C CYS A 84 7.89 2.20 6.42
N SER A 85 7.97 2.91 7.56
CA SER A 85 8.64 2.36 8.74
C SER A 85 7.89 1.16 9.31
N ALA A 86 6.55 1.16 9.27
CA ALA A 86 5.73 0.02 9.67
C ALA A 86 6.00 -1.20 8.77
N TYR A 87 5.94 -1.02 7.45
CA TYR A 87 6.04 -2.14 6.51
C TYR A 87 7.44 -2.72 6.47
N LEU A 88 8.47 -1.87 6.45
CA LEU A 88 9.86 -2.32 6.53
C LEU A 88 10.14 -3.00 7.86
N THR A 89 9.65 -2.47 8.98
CA THR A 89 9.84 -3.15 10.28
C THR A 89 9.18 -4.52 10.30
N TYR A 90 7.97 -4.66 9.74
CA TYR A 90 7.32 -5.97 9.60
C TYR A 90 8.13 -6.94 8.76
N ILE A 91 8.59 -6.50 7.58
CA ILE A 91 9.38 -7.33 6.67
C ILE A 91 10.67 -7.77 7.36
N LEU A 92 11.41 -6.85 7.99
CA LEU A 92 12.67 -7.14 8.66
C LEU A 92 12.48 -8.09 9.86
N SER A 93 11.43 -7.87 10.66
CA SER A 93 11.19 -8.68 11.87
C SER A 93 10.71 -10.11 11.57
N ASN A 94 10.14 -10.34 10.37
CA ASN A 94 9.53 -11.61 9.98
C ASN A 94 10.18 -12.22 8.73
N TYR A 95 11.36 -11.74 8.34
CA TYR A 95 11.98 -12.14 7.08
C TYR A 95 12.24 -13.65 7.03
N GLY A 96 11.67 -14.31 6.02
CA GLY A 96 11.73 -15.77 5.85
C GLY A 96 10.62 -16.55 6.58
N ASN A 97 9.81 -15.90 7.41
CA ASN A 97 8.69 -16.50 8.12
C ASN A 97 7.41 -15.67 7.92
N PHE A 98 6.89 -15.70 6.69
CA PHE A 98 5.69 -14.96 6.32
C PHE A 98 4.50 -15.89 6.07
N PRO A 99 3.26 -15.44 6.34
CA PRO A 99 2.07 -16.04 5.75
C PRO A 99 2.18 -16.08 4.21
N ARG A 100 1.41 -16.95 3.55
CA ARG A 100 1.46 -17.06 2.09
C ARG A 100 1.17 -15.74 1.37
N GLN A 101 0.22 -14.98 1.90
CA GLN A 101 -0.16 -13.67 1.40
C GLN A 101 -0.18 -12.67 2.56
N ILE A 102 0.36 -11.48 2.32
CA ILE A 102 0.35 -10.37 3.27
C ILE A 102 -0.40 -9.20 2.66
N LEU A 103 -1.19 -8.51 3.48
CA LEU A 103 -1.89 -7.29 3.15
C LEU A 103 -1.29 -6.15 3.97
N PHE A 104 -0.82 -5.12 3.27
CA PHE A 104 -0.30 -3.91 3.87
C PHE A 104 -1.35 -2.81 3.73
N LEU A 105 -1.74 -2.22 4.86
CA LEU A 105 -2.88 -1.32 4.99
C LEU A 105 -2.50 -0.05 5.75
N GLN A 106 -3.10 1.06 5.34
CA GLN A 106 -3.04 2.34 6.04
C GLN A 106 -4.09 2.37 7.16
N GLY A 107 -3.85 3.15 8.21
CA GLY A 107 -4.80 3.34 9.31
C GLY A 107 -6.17 3.84 8.82
N ASP A 108 -6.18 4.74 7.83
CA ASP A 108 -7.39 5.23 7.18
C ASP A 108 -7.63 4.62 5.78
N ALA A 109 -7.38 3.31 5.64
CA ALA A 109 -7.51 2.57 4.39
C ALA A 109 -8.71 2.97 3.52
N LEU A 110 -9.89 3.11 4.14
CA LEU A 110 -11.16 3.41 3.47
C LEU A 110 -11.29 4.83 2.92
N LYS A 111 -10.39 5.75 3.26
CA LYS A 111 -10.31 7.07 2.61
C LYS A 111 -9.60 7.02 1.26
N HIS A 112 -8.72 6.05 1.07
CA HIS A 112 -7.89 5.91 -0.14
C HIS A 112 -8.34 4.76 -1.04
N ALA A 113 -9.04 3.76 -0.47
CA ALA A 113 -9.59 2.62 -1.16
C ALA A 113 -11.13 2.65 -1.14
N ASN A 114 -11.75 2.35 -2.28
CA ASN A 114 -13.18 2.07 -2.31
C ASN A 114 -13.48 0.84 -1.43
N ARG A 115 -14.37 1.01 -0.43
CA ARG A 115 -14.75 -0.05 0.52
C ARG A 115 -15.18 -1.35 -0.18
N GLY A 116 -15.97 -1.24 -1.26
CA GLY A 116 -16.43 -2.38 -2.04
C GLY A 116 -15.29 -3.12 -2.73
N LEU A 117 -14.35 -2.37 -3.33
CA LEU A 117 -13.16 -2.93 -3.95
C LEU A 117 -12.26 -3.64 -2.93
N LEU A 118 -11.98 -3.01 -1.79
CA LEU A 118 -11.18 -3.63 -0.73
C LEU A 118 -11.81 -4.95 -0.23
N ARG A 119 -13.14 -4.96 -0.04
CA ARG A 119 -13.88 -6.18 0.32
C ARG A 119 -13.76 -7.26 -0.75
N LEU A 120 -13.90 -6.91 -2.02
CA LEU A 120 -13.77 -7.87 -3.13
C LEU A 120 -12.35 -8.44 -3.23
N ILE A 121 -11.32 -7.63 -3.00
CA ILE A 121 -9.94 -8.10 -2.98
C ILE A 121 -9.73 -9.06 -1.82
N LEU A 122 -10.18 -8.71 -0.62
CA LEU A 122 -10.08 -9.58 0.55
C LEU A 122 -10.78 -10.93 0.32
N VAL A 123 -12.03 -10.91 -0.15
CA VAL A 123 -12.75 -12.14 -0.52
C VAL A 123 -11.97 -12.92 -1.58
N GLY A 124 -11.53 -12.25 -2.65
CA GLY A 124 -10.85 -12.91 -3.76
C GLY A 124 -9.52 -13.55 -3.36
N VAL A 125 -8.76 -12.89 -2.49
CA VAL A 125 -7.51 -13.40 -1.92
C VAL A 125 -7.79 -14.56 -0.96
N SER A 126 -8.74 -14.40 -0.03
CA SER A 126 -9.14 -15.42 0.96
C SER A 126 -9.54 -16.74 0.31
N PHE A 127 -10.29 -16.68 -0.80
CA PHE A 127 -10.75 -17.85 -1.55
C PHE A 127 -9.80 -18.28 -2.68
N GLY A 128 -8.65 -17.62 -2.83
CA GLY A 128 -7.65 -17.96 -3.87
C GLY A 128 -8.11 -17.74 -5.30
N THR A 129 -9.14 -16.92 -5.53
CA THR A 129 -9.61 -16.56 -6.88
C THR A 129 -8.75 -15.48 -7.53
N VAL A 130 -8.04 -14.70 -6.71
CA VAL A 130 -7.01 -13.76 -7.14
C VAL A 130 -5.67 -14.50 -7.23
N LYS A 131 -5.17 -14.70 -8.46
CA LYS A 131 -3.88 -15.37 -8.72
C LYS A 131 -2.70 -14.41 -8.78
N ALA A 132 -2.96 -13.11 -8.90
CA ALA A 132 -1.93 -12.09 -8.94
C ALA A 132 -1.11 -12.10 -7.64
N GLN A 133 0.22 -12.05 -7.76
CA GLN A 133 1.14 -12.08 -6.62
C GLN A 133 1.32 -10.72 -5.97
N PHE A 134 0.91 -9.65 -6.65
CA PHE A 134 0.81 -8.30 -6.13
C PHE A 134 -0.52 -7.71 -6.60
N VAL A 135 -1.29 -7.10 -5.69
CA VAL A 135 -2.53 -6.40 -6.05
C VAL A 135 -2.61 -5.11 -5.27
N HIS A 136 -2.58 -3.98 -5.98
CA HIS A 136 -2.87 -2.69 -5.37
C HIS A 136 -4.33 -2.62 -4.92
N PHE A 137 -4.66 -1.88 -3.86
CA PHE A 137 -6.04 -1.74 -3.37
C PHE A 137 -6.72 -0.46 -3.84
N ASN A 138 -5.94 0.61 -3.98
CA ASN A 138 -6.47 1.94 -4.34
C ASN A 138 -6.89 2.02 -5.82
N SER A 139 -7.89 2.88 -6.10
CA SER A 139 -8.45 3.14 -7.44
C SER A 139 -7.86 4.37 -8.11
N GLN A 140 -7.34 5.32 -7.32
CA GLN A 140 -6.77 6.57 -7.81
C GLN A 140 -5.37 6.36 -8.35
N ARG A 141 -5.11 6.84 -9.57
CA ARG A 141 -3.83 6.68 -10.25
C ARG A 141 -2.93 7.87 -9.97
N LEU A 142 -1.68 7.62 -9.56
CA LEU A 142 -0.70 8.70 -9.45
C LEU A 142 -0.36 9.22 -10.83
N VAL A 143 -0.18 10.55 -10.92
CA VAL A 143 0.34 11.18 -12.14
C VAL A 143 1.71 10.57 -12.43
N SER A 144 1.90 10.05 -13.66
CA SER A 144 3.14 9.39 -14.07
C SER A 144 4.34 10.35 -14.24
N ALA A 145 4.28 11.55 -13.65
CA ALA A 145 5.33 12.55 -13.70
C ALA A 145 6.62 11.98 -13.11
N GLN A 146 7.72 12.19 -13.85
CA GLN A 146 9.07 11.80 -13.43
C GLN A 146 9.81 13.06 -12.98
N THR A 147 9.93 13.24 -11.67
CA THR A 147 10.78 14.28 -11.10
C THR A 147 12.21 13.78 -10.97
N LYS A 148 13.18 14.71 -10.92
CA LYS A 148 14.59 14.36 -10.65
C LYS A 148 14.74 13.65 -9.31
N CYS A 149 14.05 14.13 -8.29
CA CYS A 149 13.98 13.50 -6.96
C CYS A 149 13.55 12.02 -7.03
N ARG A 150 12.47 11.71 -7.76
CA ARG A 150 11.95 10.34 -7.87
C ARG A 150 12.95 9.40 -8.55
N LYS A 151 13.65 9.89 -9.59
CA LYS A 151 14.71 9.13 -10.26
C LYS A 151 15.92 8.90 -9.34
N ALA A 152 16.32 9.91 -8.58
CA ALA A 152 17.43 9.82 -7.64
C ALA A 152 17.15 8.82 -6.51
N ILE A 153 15.95 8.87 -5.91
CA ILE A 153 15.56 7.89 -4.88
C ILE A 153 15.42 6.49 -5.47
N TYR A 154 14.87 6.35 -6.69
CA TYR A 154 14.84 5.05 -7.37
C TYR A 154 16.26 4.48 -7.52
N GLU A 155 17.21 5.27 -8.02
CA GLU A 155 18.59 4.84 -8.21
C GLU A 155 19.28 4.52 -6.88
N GLN A 156 19.01 5.29 -5.82
CA GLN A 156 19.48 4.97 -4.47
C GLN A 156 18.95 3.61 -4.00
N VAL A 157 17.67 3.29 -4.22
CA VAL A 157 17.05 2.02 -3.81
C VAL A 157 17.59 0.84 -4.64
N PHE A 158 17.47 0.92 -5.97
CA PHE A 158 17.69 -0.21 -6.87
C PHE A 158 19.14 -0.32 -7.38
N GLY A 159 19.95 0.74 -7.26
CA GLY A 159 21.34 0.76 -7.75
C GLY A 159 21.46 0.93 -9.26
N GLU A 160 20.36 1.27 -9.94
CA GLU A 160 20.29 1.49 -11.38
C GLU A 160 19.33 2.64 -11.70
N PRO A 161 19.52 3.37 -12.80
CA PRO A 161 18.65 4.47 -13.18
C PRO A 161 17.26 3.96 -13.60
N LEU A 162 16.22 4.73 -13.30
CA LEU A 162 14.88 4.44 -13.78
C LEU A 162 14.77 4.69 -15.29
N GLU A 163 14.58 3.62 -16.06
CA GLU A 163 14.24 3.68 -17.47
C GLU A 163 12.72 3.85 -17.67
N GLY A 164 12.32 4.86 -18.45
CA GLY A 164 10.92 5.07 -18.81
C GLY A 164 10.07 5.79 -17.76
N LYS A 165 8.82 5.31 -17.59
CA LYS A 165 7.81 5.94 -16.72
C LYS A 165 7.55 5.07 -15.50
N LEU A 166 7.48 5.70 -14.33
CA LEU A 166 6.94 5.12 -13.11
C LEU A 166 5.48 5.51 -12.97
N SER A 167 4.60 4.52 -13.01
CA SER A 167 3.16 4.71 -13.03
C SER A 167 2.49 3.66 -12.16
N THR A 168 1.69 4.12 -11.21
CA THR A 168 1.08 3.27 -10.17
C THR A 168 -0.16 3.96 -9.59
N TYR A 169 -0.77 3.36 -8.58
CA TYR A 169 -1.88 3.92 -7.83
C TYR A 169 -1.37 4.69 -6.61
N CYS A 170 -2.18 5.63 -6.10
CA CYS A 170 -1.81 6.35 -4.90
C CYS A 170 -1.69 5.40 -3.72
N CYS A 171 -0.80 5.77 -2.80
CA CYS A 171 -0.80 5.37 -1.42
C CYS A 171 -0.42 3.90 -1.15
N ALA A 172 0.06 3.60 0.04
CA ALA A 172 0.74 2.34 0.32
C ALA A 172 -0.22 1.21 0.73
N GLN A 173 -1.17 0.82 -0.13
CA GLN A 173 -2.11 -0.28 0.19
C GLN A 173 -2.17 -1.34 -0.89
N PHE A 174 -1.76 -2.55 -0.52
CA PHE A 174 -1.62 -3.66 -1.47
C PHE A 174 -1.59 -5.01 -0.76
N SER A 175 -1.86 -6.07 -1.52
CA SER A 175 -1.53 -7.43 -1.14
C SER A 175 -0.29 -7.87 -1.90
N VAL A 176 0.53 -8.69 -1.24
CA VAL A 176 1.72 -9.27 -1.85
C VAL A 176 1.94 -10.71 -1.35
N ALA A 177 2.33 -11.60 -2.25
CA ALA A 177 2.71 -12.96 -1.91
C ALA A 177 4.08 -12.96 -1.20
N SER A 178 4.25 -13.78 -0.17
CA SER A 178 5.54 -13.90 0.54
C SER A 178 6.70 -14.29 -0.37
N SER A 179 6.43 -15.02 -1.45
CA SER A 179 7.42 -15.36 -2.48
C SER A 179 7.98 -14.12 -3.19
N ARG A 180 7.22 -13.02 -3.32
CA ARG A 180 7.69 -11.76 -3.90
C ARG A 180 8.57 -10.99 -2.92
N ILE A 181 8.26 -11.04 -1.62
CA ILE A 181 9.09 -10.42 -0.58
C ILE A 181 10.44 -11.14 -0.49
N THR A 182 10.42 -12.48 -0.43
CA THR A 182 11.63 -13.31 -0.32
C THR A 182 12.44 -13.41 -1.61
N ALA A 183 11.90 -12.97 -2.76
CA ALA A 183 12.65 -12.88 -4.00
C ALA A 183 13.75 -11.80 -3.95
N ARG A 184 13.63 -10.81 -3.05
CA ARG A 184 14.70 -9.85 -2.76
C ARG A 184 15.40 -10.22 -1.47
N PRO A 185 16.74 -10.16 -1.41
CA PRO A 185 17.49 -10.53 -0.21
C PRO A 185 17.20 -9.57 0.96
N LEU A 186 17.41 -10.02 2.20
CA LEU A 186 17.14 -9.24 3.41
C LEU A 186 17.85 -7.88 3.38
N GLU A 187 19.09 -7.86 2.92
CA GLU A 187 19.97 -6.69 2.82
C GLU A 187 19.36 -5.58 1.95
N PHE A 188 18.49 -5.93 1.00
CA PHE A 188 17.75 -4.95 0.21
C PHE A 188 16.78 -4.14 1.09
N TYR A 189 16.06 -4.80 1.98
CA TYR A 189 15.11 -4.16 2.89
C TYR A 189 15.83 -3.40 4.01
N GLU A 190 16.95 -3.93 4.50
CA GLU A 190 17.81 -3.22 5.47
C GLU A 190 18.37 -1.93 4.88
N LYS A 191 18.82 -1.98 3.62
CA LYS A 191 19.23 -0.78 2.87
C LYS A 191 18.08 0.21 2.77
N MET A 192 16.89 -0.22 2.37
CA MET A 192 15.72 0.67 2.27
C MET A 192 15.39 1.34 3.61
N ALA A 193 15.43 0.58 4.71
CA ALA A 193 15.17 1.11 6.05
C ALA A 193 16.24 2.10 6.50
N ARG A 194 17.51 1.84 6.17
CA ARG A 194 18.62 2.74 6.48
C ARG A 194 18.48 4.06 5.71
N ILE A 195 18.36 4.02 4.38
CA ILE A 195 18.34 5.25 3.56
C ILE A 195 17.11 6.13 3.82
N MET A 196 16.02 5.56 4.35
CA MET A 196 14.83 6.33 4.75
C MET A 196 15.13 7.33 5.89
N ASN A 197 16.19 7.10 6.66
CA ASN A 197 16.69 7.98 7.72
C ASN A 197 17.88 8.87 7.26
N GLU A 198 18.35 8.70 6.02
CA GLU A 198 19.43 9.49 5.46
C GLU A 198 18.89 10.79 4.83
N ALA A 199 19.77 11.75 4.56
CA ALA A 199 19.39 12.98 3.88
C ALA A 199 18.89 12.68 2.45
N SER A 200 17.84 13.37 2.03
CA SER A 200 17.33 13.26 0.66
C SER A 200 18.36 13.70 -0.37
N PRO A 201 18.30 13.13 -1.60
CA PRO A 201 19.09 13.64 -2.72
C PRO A 201 18.92 15.15 -2.92
N GLY A 202 19.95 15.85 -3.39
CA GLY A 202 19.89 17.30 -3.62
C GLY A 202 18.85 17.73 -4.66
N GLU A 203 18.36 16.79 -5.46
CA GLU A 203 17.27 16.97 -6.43
C GLU A 203 15.87 17.00 -5.79
N CYS A 204 15.77 16.69 -4.50
CA CYS A 204 14.54 16.64 -3.74
C CYS A 204 14.29 17.94 -2.98
N CYS A 205 13.02 18.33 -2.92
CA CYS A 205 12.56 19.37 -2.01
C CYS A 205 11.93 18.70 -0.81
N ASP A 206 12.63 18.71 0.33
CA ASP A 206 12.12 18.09 1.54
C ASP A 206 10.90 18.83 2.08
N ILE A 207 9.92 18.03 2.52
CA ILE A 207 8.78 18.53 3.28
C ILE A 207 9.18 18.43 4.75
N VAL A 208 9.21 19.57 5.44
CA VAL A 208 9.61 19.63 6.85
C VAL A 208 8.77 18.65 7.67
N GLY A 209 9.46 17.77 8.41
CA GLY A 209 8.84 16.76 9.26
C GLY A 209 8.38 15.48 8.55
N HIS A 210 8.62 15.33 7.24
CA HIS A 210 8.28 14.12 6.47
C HIS A 210 9.50 13.54 5.76
N SER A 211 9.63 12.21 5.77
CA SER A 211 10.65 11.50 5.00
C SER A 211 10.30 11.52 3.52
N THR A 212 11.09 12.24 2.71
CA THR A 212 10.93 12.26 1.25
C THR A 212 11.12 10.87 0.65
N HIS A 213 12.02 10.05 1.19
CA HIS A 213 12.16 8.65 0.78
C HIS A 213 10.87 7.88 0.96
N CYS A 214 10.20 8.01 2.12
CA CYS A 214 8.95 7.29 2.34
C CYS A 214 7.85 7.72 1.35
N LEU A 215 7.69 9.02 1.12
CA LEU A 215 6.73 9.53 0.13
C LEU A 215 6.96 8.95 -1.28
N ILE A 216 8.23 8.74 -1.66
CA ILE A 216 8.56 8.10 -2.93
C ILE A 216 8.35 6.58 -2.88
N TYR A 217 8.64 5.93 -1.75
CA TYR A 217 8.45 4.48 -1.54
C TYR A 217 6.99 4.05 -1.74
N GLU A 218 6.02 4.88 -1.34
CA GLU A 218 4.59 4.61 -1.60
C GLU A 218 4.34 4.26 -3.06
N SER A 219 5.09 4.91 -3.95
CA SER A 219 4.97 4.74 -5.38
C SER A 219 5.93 3.71 -5.99
N LEU A 220 6.75 3.06 -5.17
CA LEU A 220 7.74 2.05 -5.56
C LEU A 220 7.42 0.66 -5.03
N TRP A 221 6.45 0.50 -4.12
CA TRP A 221 6.15 -0.81 -3.51
C TRP A 221 5.95 -1.92 -4.55
N HIS A 222 5.24 -1.65 -5.64
CA HIS A 222 5.06 -2.64 -6.70
C HIS A 222 6.39 -3.05 -7.35
N VAL A 223 7.31 -2.11 -7.59
CA VAL A 223 8.66 -2.39 -8.12
C VAL A 223 9.52 -3.14 -7.09
N VAL A 224 9.41 -2.78 -5.81
CA VAL A 224 10.02 -3.49 -4.69
C VAL A 224 9.56 -4.96 -4.68
N PHE A 225 8.34 -5.27 -5.13
CA PHE A 225 7.85 -6.65 -5.20
C PHE A 225 7.92 -7.27 -6.60
N GLY A 226 8.68 -6.67 -7.51
CA GLY A 226 9.02 -7.25 -8.81
C GLY A 226 7.96 -7.05 -9.90
N GLU A 227 7.08 -6.07 -9.74
CA GLU A 227 6.22 -5.57 -10.82
C GLU A 227 6.97 -4.55 -11.69
N PRO A 228 6.55 -4.33 -12.95
CA PRO A 228 7.16 -3.32 -13.81
C PRO A 228 6.97 -1.89 -13.26
N PRO A 229 7.90 -0.95 -13.52
CA PRO A 229 7.75 0.44 -13.09
C PRO A 229 6.45 1.11 -13.55
N ALA A 230 5.94 0.74 -14.73
CA ALA A 230 4.63 1.19 -15.20
C ALA A 230 3.60 0.06 -15.05
N LEU A 231 2.74 0.15 -14.04
CA LEU A 231 1.58 -0.72 -13.92
C LEU A 231 0.56 -0.42 -15.03
N PRO A 232 -0.04 -1.47 -15.64
CA PRO A 232 -1.16 -1.29 -16.56
C PRO A 232 -2.33 -0.62 -15.83
N ARG A 233 -3.27 -0.05 -16.59
CA ARG A 233 -4.54 0.34 -16.00
C ARG A 233 -5.30 -0.91 -15.56
N ARG A 234 -6.10 -0.83 -14.50
CA ARG A 234 -6.88 -1.98 -13.98
C ARG A 234 -7.73 -2.62 -15.07
N VAL A 235 -8.41 -1.81 -15.86
CA VAL A 235 -9.25 -2.27 -16.98
C VAL A 235 -8.47 -3.04 -18.06
N GLU A 236 -7.18 -2.74 -18.20
CA GLU A 236 -6.26 -3.35 -19.18
C GLU A 236 -5.44 -4.52 -18.60
N ASP A 237 -5.41 -4.67 -17.28
CA ASP A 237 -4.60 -5.67 -16.60
C ASP A 237 -5.24 -7.06 -16.69
N ALA A 238 -4.85 -7.83 -17.71
CA ALA A 238 -5.35 -9.19 -17.93
C ALA A 238 -4.97 -10.18 -16.80
N SER A 239 -4.04 -9.83 -15.92
CA SER A 239 -3.69 -10.68 -14.76
C SER A 239 -4.75 -10.60 -13.64
N LEU A 240 -5.57 -9.55 -13.65
CA LEU A 240 -6.62 -9.33 -12.65
C LEU A 240 -7.95 -9.99 -13.07
N PRO A 241 -8.66 -10.65 -12.14
CA PRO A 241 -10.04 -11.08 -12.36
C PRO A 241 -10.94 -9.91 -12.77
N ALA A 242 -11.99 -10.16 -13.56
CA ALA A 242 -12.90 -9.12 -14.07
C ALA A 242 -13.46 -8.19 -12.98
N PHE A 243 -13.76 -8.71 -11.79
CA PHE A 243 -14.29 -7.91 -10.68
C PHE A 243 -13.25 -6.97 -10.03
N LEU A 244 -11.96 -7.13 -10.33
CA LEU A 244 -10.86 -6.24 -9.89
C LEU A 244 -10.40 -5.28 -10.99
N ARG A 245 -11.16 -5.20 -12.09
CA ARG A 245 -10.91 -4.31 -13.22
C ARG A 245 -11.97 -3.20 -13.34
N PRO A 246 -12.36 -2.49 -12.25
CA PRO A 246 -13.25 -1.34 -12.38
C PRO A 246 -12.55 -0.20 -13.13
N LEU A 247 -13.35 0.71 -13.68
CA LEU A 247 -12.84 1.98 -14.20
C LEU A 247 -12.14 2.74 -13.07
N GLU A 248 -11.00 3.34 -13.42
CA GLU A 248 -10.18 4.10 -12.48
C GLU A 248 -10.82 5.46 -12.21
N GLU A 249 -10.67 5.95 -10.98
CA GLU A 249 -10.95 7.35 -10.69
C GLU A 249 -9.79 8.18 -11.22
N GLU A 250 -10.05 9.00 -12.24
CA GLU A 250 -9.02 9.88 -12.80
C GLU A 250 -8.63 10.94 -11.78
N ALA A 251 -7.34 10.97 -11.43
CA ALA A 251 -6.76 11.97 -10.53
C ALA A 251 -6.86 13.40 -11.09
N GLU A 252 -7.25 13.58 -12.36
CA GLU A 252 -7.50 14.89 -12.97
C GLU A 252 -8.61 15.67 -12.24
N SER A 253 -9.54 14.96 -11.59
CA SER A 253 -10.59 15.56 -10.76
C SER A 253 -10.08 16.26 -9.49
N PHE A 254 -8.83 16.01 -9.09
CA PHE A 254 -8.17 16.64 -7.93
C PHE A 254 -7.11 17.68 -8.32
N LEU A 255 -6.88 17.89 -9.62
CA LEU A 255 -6.00 18.97 -10.05
C LEU A 255 -6.70 20.32 -9.79
N PRO A 256 -5.98 21.34 -9.27
CA PRO A 256 -6.53 22.68 -9.14
C PRO A 256 -7.15 23.15 -10.46
N ARG A 257 -8.31 23.82 -10.43
CA ARG A 257 -8.92 24.42 -11.63
C ARG A 257 -7.86 25.25 -12.37
N GLY A 258 -7.55 24.88 -13.61
CA GLY A 258 -6.53 25.52 -14.45
C GLY A 258 -5.27 24.70 -14.69
N SER A 259 -5.13 23.54 -14.05
CA SER A 259 -4.07 22.58 -14.37
C SER A 259 -4.36 21.94 -15.72
N LYS A 260 -3.61 22.30 -16.76
CA LYS A 260 -3.74 21.65 -18.08
C LYS A 260 -3.24 20.22 -17.98
N SER A 261 -4.05 19.26 -18.42
CA SER A 261 -3.61 17.86 -18.50
C SER A 261 -2.46 17.74 -19.50
N LEU A 262 -1.57 16.76 -19.29
CA LEU A 262 -0.52 16.44 -20.26
C LEU A 262 -1.11 16.01 -21.62
N GLN A 263 -2.36 15.54 -21.64
CA GLN A 263 -3.08 15.26 -22.90
C GLN A 263 -3.39 16.55 -23.67
N GLU A 264 -3.79 17.65 -23.01
CA GLU A 264 -3.95 18.94 -23.68
C GLU A 264 -2.62 19.51 -24.20
N ALA A 265 -1.50 19.27 -23.50
CA ALA A 265 -0.18 19.72 -23.96
C ALA A 265 0.30 18.98 -25.24
N GLN A 266 -0.10 17.72 -25.43
CA GLN A 266 0.20 16.97 -26.65
C GLN A 266 -0.66 17.38 -27.86
N PHE A 267 -1.92 17.80 -27.63
CA PHE A 267 -2.78 18.33 -28.70
C PHE A 267 -2.42 19.76 -29.13
N VAL A 268 -1.86 20.57 -28.24
CA VAL A 268 -1.43 21.94 -28.59
C VAL A 268 -0.13 21.95 -29.42
N THR A 269 0.74 20.96 -29.24
CA THR A 269 1.99 20.85 -30.02
C THR A 269 1.80 20.23 -31.41
N SER A 270 0.77 19.39 -31.61
CA SER A 270 0.48 18.81 -32.94
C SER A 270 -0.23 19.78 -33.89
N ARG A 271 -0.89 20.83 -33.38
CA ARG A 271 -1.52 21.87 -34.22
C ARG A 271 -0.56 22.96 -34.70
N TYR A 272 0.61 23.11 -34.08
CA TYR A 272 1.60 24.11 -34.49
C TYR A 272 2.56 23.66 -35.60
N SER A 273 2.43 22.42 -36.10
CA SER A 273 3.29 21.89 -37.17
C SER A 273 2.58 21.70 -38.52
N ILE A 274 1.34 22.16 -38.69
CA ILE A 274 0.56 22.02 -39.94
C ILE A 274 0.24 23.37 -40.62
N GLU A 275 0.58 24.52 -40.00
CA GLU A 275 0.30 25.86 -40.60
C GLU A 275 1.54 26.61 -41.11
N ASN A 276 2.69 25.95 -41.32
CA ASN A 276 3.87 26.57 -41.97
C ASN A 276 4.52 25.64 -43.01
N SER A 277 3.73 25.23 -44.01
CA SER A 277 4.22 24.65 -45.28
C SER A 277 3.26 25.00 -46.41
#